data_AF-A0A846HGU1-F1
#
_entry.id   AF-A0A846HGU1-F1
#
_cell.length_a   1.000
_cell.length_b   1.000
_cell.length_c   1.000
_cell.angle_alpha   90.00
_cell.angle_beta   90.00
_cell.angle_gamma   90.00
#
_symmetry.space_group_name_H-M   'P 1'
#
loop_
_entity.id
_entity.type
_entity.pdbx_description
1 polymer ?
#
loop_
_entity_poly.entity_id
_entity_poly.type
_entity_poly.pdbx_seq_one_letter_code
_entity_poly.pdbx_strand_id
1 'polypeptide(L)'
;MTIFSQLDEDILFPDSDGKPMADNTEQYRWIVIIKENLEILLAAFDDVFIAGDLFWYPVRSQLVTPTAPDVMVVFGRPKGKRRSYRPDGQRFLNSIEQEQQKQQEQQRAEQATQRAEQATQRAEQAELLLQQERQRAEQLAAYLRSAWC
;
A
#
# COMPACT_ATOMS: atom_id res chain seq x y z
N MET A 1 -8.92 -28.58 -0.98
CA MET A 1 -7.49 -28.38 -0.67
C MET A 1 -6.89 -27.70 -1.88
N THR A 2 -7.01 -26.38 -1.94
CA THR A 2 -6.66 -25.62 -3.16
C THR A 2 -5.19 -25.23 -3.06
N ILE A 3 -4.37 -25.81 -3.91
CA ILE A 3 -2.95 -25.50 -4.06
C ILE A 3 -2.87 -24.15 -4.78
N PHE A 4 -3.05 -23.04 -4.05
CA PHE A 4 -2.51 -21.76 -4.48
C PHE A 4 -1.06 -21.73 -4.03
N SER A 5 -0.21 -22.45 -4.78
CA SER A 5 1.23 -22.34 -4.65
C SER A 5 1.60 -20.87 -4.81
N GLN A 6 2.18 -20.30 -3.76
CA GLN A 6 2.90 -19.03 -3.81
C GLN A 6 3.80 -19.03 -5.05
N LEU A 7 3.43 -18.28 -6.09
CA LEU A 7 4.38 -17.98 -7.14
C LEU A 7 5.43 -17.06 -6.51
N ASP A 8 6.68 -17.53 -6.52
CA ASP A 8 7.84 -16.78 -6.06
C ASP A 8 7.88 -15.44 -6.80
N GLU A 9 8.11 -14.34 -6.10
CA GLU A 9 8.10 -13.02 -6.74
C GLU A 9 9.23 -12.86 -7.74
N ASP A 10 10.33 -13.60 -7.57
CA ASP A 10 11.42 -13.68 -8.54
C ASP A 10 10.96 -14.39 -9.84
N ILE A 11 9.86 -15.17 -9.82
CA ILE A 11 9.21 -15.72 -11.02
C ILE A 11 8.31 -14.68 -11.70
N LEU A 12 7.65 -13.82 -10.91
CA LEU A 12 6.70 -12.83 -11.44
C LEU A 12 7.37 -11.53 -11.92
N PHE A 13 8.45 -11.13 -11.26
CA PHE A 13 9.21 -9.92 -11.51
C PHE A 13 10.71 -10.23 -11.47
N PRO A 14 11.22 -10.97 -12.46
CA PRO A 14 12.63 -11.36 -12.50
C PRO A 14 13.52 -10.14 -12.67
N ASP A 15 14.75 -10.17 -12.14
CA ASP A 15 15.71 -9.07 -12.33
C ASP A 15 16.56 -9.19 -13.60
N SER A 16 16.33 -10.24 -14.40
CA SER A 16 17.00 -10.47 -15.68
C SER A 16 16.09 -11.28 -16.61
N ASP A 17 16.16 -11.01 -17.91
CA ASP A 17 15.53 -11.82 -18.97
C ASP A 17 16.51 -12.86 -19.56
N GLY A 18 17.69 -13.00 -18.96
CA GLY A 18 18.75 -13.89 -19.42
C GLY A 18 19.54 -13.38 -20.64
N LYS A 19 19.25 -12.16 -21.14
CA LYS A 19 20.01 -11.54 -22.23
C LYS A 19 21.22 -10.76 -21.70
N PRO A 20 22.23 -10.50 -22.54
CA PRO A 20 23.34 -9.63 -22.18
C PRO A 20 22.84 -8.19 -21.95
N MET A 21 23.53 -7.47 -21.05
CA MET A 21 23.26 -6.09 -20.68
C MET A 21 23.45 -5.08 -21.83
N ALA A 22 24.21 -5.46 -22.86
CA ALA A 22 24.52 -4.62 -24.01
C ALA A 22 24.75 -5.47 -25.26
N ASP A 23 24.41 -4.93 -26.43
CA ASP A 23 24.57 -5.60 -27.72
C ASP A 23 26.04 -5.64 -28.17
N ASN A 24 26.85 -4.66 -27.78
CA ASN A 24 28.27 -4.57 -28.15
C ASN A 24 29.11 -3.74 -27.15
N THR A 25 30.42 -3.72 -27.37
CA THR A 25 31.40 -3.05 -26.51
C THR A 25 31.26 -1.52 -26.49
N GLU A 26 30.82 -0.90 -27.59
CA GLU A 26 30.62 0.55 -27.65
C GLU A 26 29.35 0.96 -26.91
N GLN A 27 28.25 0.22 -27.04
CA GLN A 27 27.04 0.47 -26.26
C GLN A 27 27.32 0.37 -24.75
N TYR A 28 27.99 -0.71 -24.32
CA TYR A 28 28.42 -0.86 -22.93
C TYR A 28 29.24 0.35 -22.46
N ARG A 29 30.23 0.76 -23.26
CA ARG A 29 31.08 1.92 -22.96
C ARG A 29 30.25 3.18 -22.79
N TRP A 30 29.29 3.44 -23.68
CA TRP A 30 28.42 4.62 -23.60
C TRP A 30 27.49 4.59 -22.39
N ILE A 31 26.89 3.44 -22.07
CA ILE A 31 26.07 3.26 -20.86
C ILE A 31 26.88 3.65 -19.62
N VAL A 32 28.11 3.12 -19.49
CA VAL A 32 28.99 3.42 -18.35
C VAL A 32 29.37 4.89 -18.32
N ILE A 33 29.79 5.47 -19.45
CA ILE A 33 30.18 6.89 -19.53
C ILE A 33 29.00 7.78 -19.10
N ILE A 34 27.81 7.57 -19.66
CA ILE A 34 26.64 8.40 -19.37
C ILE A 34 26.24 8.23 -17.90
N LYS A 35 26.11 7.00 -17.42
CA LYS A 35 25.70 6.71 -16.04
C LYS A 35 26.67 7.33 -15.03
N GLU A 36 27.97 7.15 -15.20
CA GLU A 36 28.98 7.66 -14.25
C GLU A 36 29.12 9.19 -14.31
N ASN A 37 29.01 9.80 -15.50
CA ASN A 37 29.02 11.27 -15.58
C ASN A 37 27.79 11.89 -14.91
N LEU A 38 26.62 11.24 -15.01
CA LEU A 38 25.42 11.69 -14.30
C LEU A 38 25.57 11.54 -12.77
N GLU A 39 26.25 10.48 -12.30
CA GLU A 39 26.55 10.30 -10.88
C GLU A 39 27.45 11.42 -10.34
N ILE A 40 28.44 11.85 -11.14
CA ILE A 40 29.31 12.99 -10.80
C ILE A 40 28.51 14.30 -10.84
N LEU A 41 27.75 14.53 -11.91
CA LEU A 41 26.97 15.75 -12.10
C LEU A 41 25.94 15.97 -10.98
N LEU A 42 25.35 14.88 -10.48
CA LEU A 42 24.30 14.89 -9.45
C LEU A 42 24.82 14.41 -8.09
N ALA A 43 26.15 14.44 -7.87
CA ALA A 43 26.76 13.98 -6.63
C ALA A 43 26.30 14.77 -5.39
N ALA A 44 25.86 16.01 -5.56
CA ALA A 44 25.34 16.85 -4.48
C ALA A 44 23.93 16.44 -3.99
N PHE A 45 23.23 15.56 -4.72
CA PHE A 45 21.87 15.13 -4.41
C PHE A 45 21.85 13.66 -3.98
N ASP A 46 21.70 13.43 -2.68
CA ASP A 46 21.60 12.07 -2.12
C ASP A 46 20.29 11.36 -2.48
N ASP A 47 19.27 12.13 -2.89
CA ASP A 47 17.94 11.67 -3.29
C ASP A 47 17.79 11.51 -4.82
N VAL A 48 18.90 11.35 -5.55
CA VAL A 48 18.88 11.02 -6.98
C VAL A 48 19.52 9.66 -7.24
N PHE A 49 18.69 8.72 -7.70
CA PHE A 49 19.09 7.38 -8.09
C PHE A 49 19.32 7.31 -9.60
N ILE A 50 20.48 6.78 -10.01
CA ILE A 50 20.87 6.62 -11.40
C ILE A 50 21.24 5.17 -11.62
N ALA A 51 20.74 4.57 -12.69
CA ALA A 51 21.07 3.20 -13.07
C ALA A 51 21.23 3.07 -14.58
N GLY A 52 22.03 2.09 -15.01
CA GLY A 52 22.14 1.69 -16.41
C GLY A 52 21.64 0.26 -16.57
N ASP A 53 20.92 0.01 -17.66
CA ASP A 53 20.33 -1.29 -18.02
C ASP A 53 19.63 -2.00 -16.85
N LEU A 54 18.80 -1.25 -16.10
CA LEU A 54 18.07 -1.77 -14.95
C LEU A 54 16.59 -1.95 -15.27
N PHE A 55 16.04 -3.13 -14.99
CA PHE A 55 14.62 -3.38 -15.18
C PHE A 55 13.74 -2.44 -14.37
N TRP A 56 12.84 -1.77 -15.07
CA TRP A 56 11.81 -0.88 -14.58
C TRP A 56 10.43 -1.48 -14.82
N TYR A 57 9.62 -1.56 -13.77
CA TYR A 57 8.23 -1.99 -13.81
C TYR A 57 7.30 -0.78 -13.58
N PRO A 58 6.71 -0.18 -14.62
CA PRO A 58 5.88 1.03 -14.47
C PRO A 58 4.58 0.74 -13.70
N VAL A 59 4.06 -0.47 -13.87
CA VAL A 59 2.84 -0.96 -13.22
C VAL A 59 3.16 -2.35 -12.68
N ARG A 60 2.66 -2.66 -11.48
CA ARG A 60 2.76 -4.00 -10.88
C ARG A 60 1.78 -4.96 -11.57
N SER A 61 2.08 -5.33 -12.82
CA SER A 61 1.24 -6.19 -13.65
C SER A 61 2.08 -7.09 -14.55
N GLN A 62 1.70 -8.37 -14.63
CA GLN A 62 2.29 -9.33 -15.59
C GLN A 62 1.89 -9.02 -17.04
N LEU A 63 0.87 -8.17 -17.24
CA LEU A 63 0.40 -7.78 -18.56
C LEU A 63 1.29 -6.71 -19.20
N VAL A 64 2.15 -6.06 -18.41
CA VAL A 64 3.05 -5.00 -18.86
C VAL A 64 4.49 -5.50 -18.75
N THR A 65 5.16 -5.61 -19.89
CA THR A 65 6.56 -6.04 -19.93
C THR A 65 7.48 -5.02 -19.25
N PRO A 66 8.45 -5.45 -18.42
CA PRO A 66 9.47 -4.53 -17.91
C PRO A 66 10.27 -3.93 -19.05
N THR A 67 10.85 -2.76 -18.79
CA THR A 67 11.80 -2.11 -19.70
C THR A 67 13.13 -1.94 -18.97
N ALA A 68 14.25 -2.22 -19.64
CA ALA A 68 15.58 -1.77 -19.19
C ALA A 68 16.02 -0.59 -20.07
N PRO A 69 15.90 0.66 -19.60
CA PRO A 69 16.52 1.79 -20.26
C PRO A 69 18.05 1.70 -20.18
N ASP A 70 18.77 2.11 -21.23
CA ASP A 70 20.24 2.19 -21.24
C ASP A 70 20.76 2.97 -20.02
N VAL A 71 20.11 4.11 -19.70
CA VAL A 71 20.32 4.88 -18.47
C VAL A 71 19.00 5.48 -17.98
N MET A 72 18.77 5.44 -16.66
CA MET A 72 17.64 6.09 -15.99
C MET A 72 18.11 7.02 -14.86
N VAL A 73 17.38 8.12 -14.66
CA VAL A 73 17.56 9.07 -13.55
C VAL A 73 16.24 9.21 -12.82
N VAL A 74 16.26 9.03 -11.50
CA VAL A 74 15.08 9.02 -10.66
C VAL A 74 15.29 9.98 -9.49
N PHE A 75 14.49 11.06 -9.46
CA PHE A 75 14.47 12.04 -8.39
C PHE A 75 13.65 11.56 -7.19
N GLY A 76 13.99 12.05 -5.99
CA GLY A 76 13.34 11.68 -4.73
C GLY A 76 13.63 10.24 -4.28
N ARG A 77 14.66 9.60 -4.83
CA ARG A 77 15.05 8.22 -4.52
C ARG A 77 16.52 8.14 -4.15
N PRO A 78 16.85 7.64 -2.94
CA PRO A 78 18.23 7.63 -2.49
C PRO A 78 19.09 6.65 -3.27
N LYS A 79 20.37 6.98 -3.42
CA LYS A 79 21.39 6.11 -4.00
C LYS A 79 21.45 4.77 -3.27
N GLY A 80 21.77 3.68 -3.99
CA GLY A 80 21.87 2.34 -3.39
C GLY A 80 21.71 1.21 -4.40
N LYS A 81 22.16 0.01 -4.02
CA LYS A 81 22.06 -1.19 -4.85
C LYS A 81 20.61 -1.68 -4.97
N ARG A 82 20.19 -2.01 -6.18
CA ARG A 82 18.84 -2.50 -6.49
C ARG A 82 18.94 -3.63 -7.50
N ARG A 83 18.10 -4.65 -7.34
CA ARG A 83 17.98 -5.75 -8.32
C ARG A 83 17.11 -5.33 -9.52
N SER A 84 15.98 -4.68 -9.24
CA SER A 84 15.08 -4.02 -10.20
C SER A 84 14.52 -2.71 -9.60
N TYR A 85 14.06 -1.79 -10.46
CA TYR A 85 13.43 -0.54 -10.05
C TYR A 85 11.90 -0.64 -10.08
N ARG A 86 11.28 -0.15 -9.01
CA ARG A 86 9.82 -0.06 -8.84
C ARG A 86 9.41 1.34 -8.39
N PRO A 87 8.38 1.97 -9.00
CA PRO A 87 7.95 3.32 -8.68
C PRO A 87 7.59 3.55 -7.21
N ASP A 88 7.10 2.52 -6.52
CA ASP A 88 6.75 2.59 -5.09
C ASP A 88 7.99 2.55 -4.16
N GLY A 89 9.14 2.09 -4.66
CA GLY A 89 10.38 1.96 -3.90
C GLY A 89 10.28 0.99 -2.72
N GLN A 90 9.21 0.20 -2.65
CA GLN A 90 9.00 -0.76 -1.58
C GLN A 90 9.67 -2.09 -1.92
N ARG A 91 10.18 -2.78 -0.89
CA ARG A 91 10.41 -4.22 -0.97
C ARG A 91 9.05 -4.86 -1.18
N PHE A 92 8.91 -5.73 -2.16
CA PHE A 92 7.67 -6.45 -2.28
C PHE A 92 7.47 -7.32 -1.03
N LEU A 93 6.29 -7.18 -0.43
CA LEU A 93 5.81 -8.12 0.56
C LEU A 93 5.43 -9.40 -0.19
N ASN A 94 5.91 -10.54 0.28
CA ASN A 94 5.64 -11.84 -0.32
C ASN A 94 4.10 -12.05 -0.35
N SER A 95 3.57 -12.87 -1.24
CA SER A 95 2.11 -13.10 -1.36
C SER A 95 1.42 -13.48 -0.03
N ILE A 96 2.13 -14.17 0.87
CA ILE A 96 1.64 -14.46 2.23
C ILE A 96 1.42 -13.19 3.05
N GLU A 97 2.37 -12.27 3.02
CA GLU A 97 2.35 -11.05 3.83
C GLU A 97 1.25 -10.10 3.34
N GLN A 98 1.01 -10.04 2.03
CA GLN A 98 -0.11 -9.29 1.44
C GLN A 98 -1.47 -9.84 1.88
N GLU A 99 -1.65 -11.17 1.85
CA GLU A 99 -2.87 -11.82 2.30
C GLU A 99 -3.09 -11.59 3.80
N GLN A 100 -2.04 -11.69 4.61
CA GLN A 100 -2.09 -11.40 6.05
C GLN A 100 -2.45 -9.94 6.35
N GLN A 101 -1.91 -9.00 5.58
CA GLN A 101 -2.21 -7.58 5.75
C GLN A 101 -3.66 -7.28 5.36
N LYS A 102 -4.13 -7.83 4.24
CA LYS A 102 -5.52 -7.69 3.78
C LYS A 102 -6.50 -8.35 4.75
N GLN A 103 -6.18 -9.54 5.27
CA GLN A 103 -6.97 -10.21 6.29
C GLN A 103 -7.01 -9.40 7.59
N GLN A 104 -5.88 -8.84 8.02
CA GLN A 104 -5.82 -8.00 9.21
C GLN A 104 -6.62 -6.70 9.02
N GLU A 105 -6.55 -6.09 7.84
CA GLU A 105 -7.32 -4.89 7.50
C GLU A 105 -8.82 -5.18 7.42
N GLN A 106 -9.22 -6.32 6.84
CA GLN A 106 -10.59 -6.82 6.85
C GLN A 106 -11.08 -7.05 8.29
N GLN A 107 -10.29 -7.75 9.12
CA GLN A 107 -10.63 -7.96 10.53
C GLN A 107 -10.77 -6.62 11.28
N ARG A 108 -9.91 -5.64 11.01
CA ARG A 108 -10.03 -4.30 11.62
C ARG A 108 -11.26 -3.56 11.14
N ALA A 109 -11.57 -3.63 9.85
CA ALA A 109 -12.76 -3.01 9.27
C ALA A 109 -14.03 -3.65 9.84
N GLU A 110 -14.09 -4.98 9.93
CA GLU A 110 -15.19 -5.72 10.55
C GLU A 110 -15.34 -5.42 12.04
N GLN A 111 -14.23 -5.32 12.78
CA GLN A 111 -14.28 -4.90 14.18
C GLN A 111 -14.75 -3.45 14.32
N ALA A 112 -14.37 -2.56 13.39
CA ALA A 112 -14.81 -1.18 13.39
C ALA A 112 -16.31 -1.07 13.09
N THR A 113 -16.83 -1.83 12.13
CA THR A 113 -18.28 -1.87 11.84
C THR A 113 -19.06 -2.43 13.02
N GLN A 114 -18.62 -3.53 13.62
CA GLN A 114 -19.27 -4.10 14.81
C GLN A 114 -19.30 -3.11 15.98
N ARG A 115 -18.20 -2.37 16.22
CA ARG A 115 -18.17 -1.34 17.27
C ARG A 115 -19.09 -0.17 16.96
N ALA A 116 -19.17 0.25 15.71
CA ALA A 116 -20.09 1.30 15.28
C ALA A 116 -21.55 0.87 15.48
N GLU A 117 -21.91 -0.35 15.08
CA GLU A 117 -23.24 -0.94 15.29
C GLU A 117 -23.59 -1.10 16.77
N GLN A 118 -22.63 -1.54 17.60
CA GLN A 118 -22.85 -1.60 19.04
C GLN A 118 -23.02 -0.21 19.66
N ALA A 119 -22.29 0.80 19.16
CA ALA A 119 -22.45 2.17 19.61
C ALA A 119 -23.82 2.75 19.24
N THR A 120 -24.32 2.47 18.02
CA THR A 120 -25.66 2.89 17.60
C THR A 120 -26.75 2.20 18.42
N GLN A 121 -26.65 0.89 18.63
CA GLN A 121 -27.61 0.15 19.47
C GLN A 121 -27.64 0.67 20.91
N ARG A 122 -26.47 0.99 21.49
CA ARG A 122 -26.40 1.57 22.84
C ARG A 122 -26.99 2.98 22.89
N ALA A 123 -26.78 3.79 21.86
CA ALA A 123 -27.38 5.11 21.75
C ALA A 123 -28.91 5.02 21.65
N GLU A 124 -29.44 4.16 20.78
CA GLU A 124 -30.88 3.91 20.64
C GLU A 124 -31.50 3.39 21.96
N GLN A 125 -30.82 2.46 22.64
CA GLN A 125 -31.29 1.94 23.92
C GLN A 125 -31.29 3.04 25.01
N ALA A 126 -30.27 3.90 25.03
CA ALA A 126 -30.21 5.04 25.95
C ALA A 126 -31.32 6.06 25.66
N GLU A 127 -31.61 6.33 24.38
CA GLU A 127 -32.73 7.20 23.96
C GLU A 127 -34.07 6.63 24.39
N LEU A 128 -34.29 5.33 24.21
CA LEU A 128 -35.53 4.67 24.62
C LEU A 128 -35.73 4.76 26.15
N LEU A 129 -34.68 4.50 26.92
CA LEU A 129 -34.73 4.63 28.38
C LEU A 129 -35.05 6.07 28.79
N LEU A 130 -34.40 7.05 28.14
CA LEU A 130 -34.65 8.47 28.39
C LEU A 130 -36.09 8.86 28.04
N GLN A 131 -36.65 8.33 26.94
CA GLN A 131 -38.05 8.52 26.57
C GLN A 131 -39.00 7.91 27.60
N GLN A 132 -38.73 6.70 28.09
CA GLN A 132 -39.54 6.05 29.13
C GLN A 132 -39.52 6.84 30.43
N GLU A 133 -38.34 7.27 30.89
CA GLU A 133 -38.20 8.09 32.09
C GLU A 133 -38.95 9.43 31.94
N ARG A 134 -38.87 10.07 30.76
CA ARG A 134 -39.63 11.28 30.44
C ARG A 134 -41.15 11.04 30.50
N GLN A 135 -41.63 9.96 29.89
CA GLN A 135 -43.06 9.59 29.95
C GLN A 135 -43.53 9.32 31.38
N ARG A 136 -42.74 8.61 32.19
CA ARG A 136 -43.05 8.36 33.60
C ARG A 136 -43.14 9.65 34.40
N ALA A 137 -42.19 10.56 34.21
CA ALA A 137 -42.21 11.87 34.86
C ALA A 137 -43.45 12.70 34.45
N GLU A 138 -43.82 12.69 33.16
CA GLU A 138 -45.02 13.37 32.66
C GLU A 138 -46.31 12.78 33.23
N GLN A 139 -46.42 11.45 33.31
CA GLN A 139 -47.56 10.75 33.90
C GLN A 139 -47.69 11.02 35.40
N LEU A 140 -46.60 10.93 36.16
CA LEU A 140 -46.58 11.28 37.58
C LEU A 140 -47.00 12.74 37.79
N ALA A 141 -46.47 13.65 36.97
CA ALA A 141 -46.85 15.06 37.02
C ALA A 141 -48.34 15.27 36.68
N ALA A 142 -48.90 14.54 35.72
CA ALA A 142 -50.32 14.58 35.39
C ALA A 142 -51.20 14.02 36.51
N TYR A 143 -50.81 12.89 37.09
CA TYR A 143 -51.48 12.27 38.23
C TYR A 143 -51.51 13.21 39.45
N LEU A 144 -50.35 13.77 39.81
CA LEU A 144 -50.25 14.78 40.87
C LEU A 144 -51.09 16.02 40.56
N ARG A 145 -51.15 16.49 39.30
CA ARG A 145 -52.06 17.60 38.93
C ARG A 145 -53.54 17.24 39.10
N SER A 146 -53.94 16.01 38.80
CA SER A 146 -55.34 15.57 38.97
C SER A 146 -55.74 15.25 40.41
N ALA A 147 -54.79 14.87 41.27
CA ALA A 147 -55.05 14.52 42.66
C ALA A 147 -55.14 15.75 43.60
N TRP A 148 -54.72 16.92 43.11
CA TRP A 148 -54.68 18.18 43.84
C TRP A 148 -55.57 19.28 43.21
N CYS A 149 -56.49 18.89 42.30
CA CYS A 149 -57.63 19.68 41.83
C CYS A 149 -58.92 19.03 42.33
#